data_AF-A0A6P6IXA4-F1
#
_entry.id   AF-A0A6P6IXA4-F1
#
_cell.length_a   1.000
_cell.length_b   1.000
_cell.length_c   1.000
_cell.angle_alpha   90.00
_cell.angle_beta   90.00
_cell.angle_gamma   90.00
#
_symmetry.space_group_name_H-M   'P 1'
#
loop_
_entity.id
_entity.type
_entity.pdbx_description
1 polymer ?
#
loop_
_entity_poly.entity_id
_entity_poly.type
_entity_poly.pdbx_seq_one_letter_code
_entity_poly.pdbx_strand_id
1 'polypeptide(L)'
;MRLKLKAEEIGNELRKLNKVISDLTPVSELPLTARPRSRKEKNKLASRACRLKKKAQYEANKVKLWGLGTEYDRLLFVINAIKEEIVSRVQDISHDKGKSMTEKLDKLIEDTIVQPPVAGQTSDFVNQILENTGKGDPTGGLVGLRVPTSKV
;
A
#
# COMPACT_ATOMS: atom_id res chain seq x y z
N MET A 1 -12.75 -2.03 0.95
CA MET A 1 -11.65 -2.90 0.51
C MET A 1 -11.39 -3.91 1.63
N ARG A 2 -11.77 -5.18 1.49
CA ARG A 2 -11.40 -6.23 2.46
C ARG A 2 -9.94 -6.63 2.19
N LEU A 3 -9.01 -5.84 2.70
CA LEU A 3 -7.57 -6.19 2.71
C LEU A 3 -7.23 -7.23 3.79
N LYS A 4 -8.14 -7.40 4.74
CA LYS A 4 -8.01 -8.36 5.83
C LYS A 4 -7.66 -9.75 5.28
N LEU A 5 -6.53 -10.26 5.77
CA LEU A 5 -6.07 -11.64 5.81
C LEU A 5 -5.04 -12.08 4.76
N LYS A 6 -5.21 -11.77 3.46
CA LYS A 6 -4.38 -12.48 2.45
C LYS A 6 -2.88 -12.23 2.54
N ALA A 7 -2.41 -10.97 2.58
CA ALA A 7 -0.97 -10.70 2.43
C ALA A 7 -0.13 -11.21 3.62
N GLU A 8 -0.61 -11.02 4.85
CA GLU A 8 0.07 -11.45 6.07
C GLU A 8 0.07 -12.98 6.23
N GLU A 9 -1.07 -13.63 5.97
CA GLU A 9 -1.17 -15.10 5.95
C GLU A 9 -0.23 -15.71 4.91
N ILE A 10 -0.19 -15.14 3.70
CA ILE A 10 0.74 -15.56 2.64
C ILE A 10 2.19 -15.37 3.09
N GLY A 11 2.51 -14.27 3.77
CA GLY A 11 3.85 -14.01 4.30
C GLY A 11 4.27 -15.02 5.37
N ASN A 12 3.36 -15.40 6.26
CA ASN A 12 3.61 -16.40 7.30
C ASN A 12 3.77 -17.81 6.70
N GLU A 13 2.95 -18.16 5.72
CA GLU A 13 3.07 -19.43 4.99
C GLU A 13 4.36 -19.50 4.17
N LEU A 14 4.79 -18.39 3.57
CA LEU A 14 6.06 -18.29 2.86
C LEU A 14 7.25 -18.48 3.80
N ARG A 15 7.22 -17.87 4.99
CA ARG A 15 8.25 -18.09 6.04
C ARG A 15 8.34 -19.55 6.45
N LYS A 16 7.20 -20.21 6.69
CA LYS A 16 7.15 -21.65 7.00
C LYS A 16 7.74 -22.50 5.88
N LEU A 17 7.39 -22.23 4.63
CA LEU A 17 7.91 -22.98 3.48
C LEU A 17 9.40 -22.79 3.27
N ASN A 18 9.90 -21.56 3.40
CA ASN A 18 11.34 -21.28 3.28
C ASN A 18 12.13 -21.99 4.37
N LYS A 19 11.60 -22.05 5.60
CA LYS A 19 12.21 -22.84 6.68
C LYS A 19 12.26 -24.32 6.32
N VAL A 20 11.14 -24.93 5.92
CA VAL A 20 11.11 -26.34 5.49
C VAL A 20 12.08 -26.61 4.34
N ILE A 21 12.18 -25.72 3.35
CA ILE A 21 13.13 -25.86 2.24
C ILE A 21 14.58 -25.81 2.73
N SER A 22 14.89 -24.95 3.70
CA SER A 22 16.23 -24.80 4.29
C SER A 22 16.62 -25.99 5.17
N ASP A 23 15.65 -26.58 5.87
CA ASP A 23 15.86 -27.71 6.78
C ASP A 23 16.02 -29.05 6.03
N LEU A 24 15.73 -29.09 4.71
CA LEU A 24 15.93 -30.29 3.90
C LEU A 24 17.42 -30.60 3.70
N THR A 25 17.82 -31.85 3.99
CA THR A 25 19.17 -32.35 3.73
C THR A 25 19.58 -32.09 2.27
N PRO A 26 20.78 -31.54 2.04
CA PRO A 26 21.30 -31.33 0.68
C PRO A 26 21.25 -32.62 -0.14
N VAL A 27 20.77 -32.51 -1.39
CA VAL A 27 20.60 -33.67 -2.29
C VAL A 27 21.93 -34.40 -2.53
N SER A 28 23.05 -33.69 -2.46
CA SER A 28 24.42 -34.24 -2.57
C SER A 28 24.74 -35.26 -1.47
N GLU A 29 24.18 -35.08 -0.28
CA GLU A 29 24.45 -35.89 0.91
C GLU A 29 23.53 -37.12 1.03
N LEU A 30 22.53 -37.24 0.14
CA LEU A 30 21.58 -38.36 0.16
C LEU A 30 22.06 -39.57 -0.66
N PRO A 31 21.67 -40.80 -0.27
CA PRO A 31 21.87 -42.00 -1.09
C PRO A 31 21.28 -41.85 -2.49
N LEU A 32 21.93 -42.41 -3.52
CA LEU A 32 21.53 -42.26 -4.94
C LEU A 32 20.06 -42.61 -5.19
N THR A 33 19.52 -43.61 -4.50
CA THR A 33 18.13 -44.07 -4.60
C THR A 33 17.12 -43.06 -4.02
N ALA A 34 17.51 -42.25 -3.03
CA ALA A 34 16.66 -41.25 -2.39
C ALA A 34 16.70 -39.88 -3.09
N ARG A 35 17.75 -39.58 -3.88
CA ARG A 35 17.93 -38.29 -4.57
C ARG A 35 16.77 -37.90 -5.49
N PRO A 36 16.18 -38.79 -6.31
CA PRO A 36 15.05 -38.43 -7.17
C PRO A 36 13.83 -37.94 -6.39
N ARG A 37 13.50 -38.63 -5.27
CA ARG A 37 12.38 -38.25 -4.41
C ARG A 37 12.61 -36.90 -3.75
N SER A 38 13.79 -36.70 -3.16
CA SER A 38 14.15 -35.43 -2.52
C SER A 38 14.10 -34.24 -3.49
N ARG A 39 14.63 -34.40 -4.72
CA ARG A 39 14.51 -33.36 -5.77
C ARG A 39 13.06 -33.03 -6.11
N LYS A 40 12.19 -34.03 -6.23
CA LYS A 40 10.76 -33.83 -6.52
C LYS A 40 10.06 -33.04 -5.41
N GLU A 41 10.32 -33.37 -4.15
CA GLU A 41 9.76 -32.67 -2.99
C GLU A 41 10.29 -31.23 -2.88
N LYS A 42 11.61 -31.02 -3.04
CA LYS A 42 12.22 -29.68 -3.04
C LYS A 42 11.65 -28.79 -4.14
N ASN A 43 11.51 -29.31 -5.37
CA ASN A 43 10.93 -28.56 -6.50
C ASN A 43 9.46 -28.22 -6.28
N LYS A 44 8.69 -29.13 -5.66
CA LYS A 44 7.28 -28.89 -5.31
C LYS A 44 7.15 -27.74 -4.30
N LEU A 45 7.98 -27.73 -3.26
CA LEU A 45 8.00 -26.68 -2.25
C LEU A 45 8.47 -25.34 -2.83
N ALA A 46 9.55 -25.33 -3.61
CA ALA A 46 10.06 -24.13 -4.28
C ALA A 46 9.01 -23.50 -5.21
N SER A 47 8.32 -24.32 -6.00
CA SER A 47 7.23 -23.87 -6.87
C SER A 47 6.06 -23.26 -6.09
N ARG A 48 5.70 -23.84 -4.93
CA ARG A 48 4.67 -23.29 -4.03
C ARG A 48 5.12 -21.95 -3.44
N ALA A 49 6.35 -21.85 -2.95
CA ALA A 49 6.92 -20.61 -2.42
C ALA A 49 6.94 -19.49 -3.47
N CYS A 50 7.32 -19.81 -4.71
CA CYS A 50 7.29 -18.86 -5.82
C CYS A 50 5.87 -18.33 -6.11
N ARG A 51 4.87 -19.22 -6.18
CA ARG A 51 3.46 -18.83 -6.37
C ARG A 51 2.96 -17.91 -5.24
N LEU A 52 3.29 -18.25 -3.99
CA LEU A 52 2.91 -17.45 -2.84
C LEU A 52 3.59 -16.07 -2.84
N LYS A 53 4.88 -16.00 -3.18
CA LYS A 53 5.60 -14.72 -3.36
C LYS A 53 4.90 -13.83 -4.39
N LYS A 54 4.51 -14.39 -5.55
CA LYS A 54 3.78 -13.63 -6.58
C LYS A 54 2.41 -13.15 -6.08
N LYS A 55 1.70 -13.99 -5.31
CA LYS A 55 0.40 -13.64 -4.72
C LYS A 55 0.53 -12.53 -3.68
N ALA A 56 1.54 -12.57 -2.79
CA ALA A 56 1.83 -11.50 -1.84
C ALA A 56 2.16 -10.18 -2.54
N GLN A 57 2.99 -10.22 -3.59
CA GLN A 57 3.30 -9.04 -4.40
C GLN A 57 2.04 -8.44 -5.04
N TYR A 58 1.14 -9.28 -5.54
CA TYR A 58 -0.12 -8.81 -6.11
C TYR A 58 -1.01 -8.12 -5.08
N GLU A 59 -1.16 -8.70 -3.88
CA GLU A 59 -1.93 -8.06 -2.80
C GLU A 59 -1.27 -6.74 -2.34
N ALA A 60 0.05 -6.69 -2.23
CA ALA A 60 0.79 -5.46 -1.95
C ALA A 60 0.55 -4.38 -3.03
N ASN A 61 0.56 -4.74 -4.32
CA ASN A 61 0.29 -3.80 -5.40
C ASN A 61 -1.11 -3.21 -5.34
N LYS A 62 -2.12 -3.93 -4.83
CA LYS A 62 -3.45 -3.36 -4.60
C LYS A 62 -3.42 -2.26 -3.55
N VAL A 63 -2.68 -2.47 -2.46
CA VAL A 63 -2.48 -1.44 -1.42
C VAL A 63 -1.77 -0.23 -2.01
N LYS A 64 -0.72 -0.44 -2.81
CA LYS A 64 0.00 0.66 -3.50
C LYS A 64 -0.93 1.46 -4.40
N LEU A 65 -1.67 0.78 -5.28
CA LEU A 65 -2.61 1.42 -6.20
C LEU A 65 -3.66 2.23 -5.43
N TRP A 66 -4.20 1.67 -4.35
CA TRP A 66 -5.19 2.35 -3.53
C TRP A 66 -4.61 3.60 -2.84
N GLY A 67 -3.40 3.49 -2.26
CA GLY A 67 -2.74 4.62 -1.60
C GLY A 67 -2.43 5.75 -2.57
N LEU A 68 -1.88 5.41 -3.74
CA LEU A 68 -1.60 6.39 -4.81
C LEU A 68 -2.87 7.02 -5.36
N GLY A 69 -3.95 6.25 -5.57
CA GLY A 69 -5.22 6.79 -6.02
C GLY A 69 -5.83 7.75 -5.00
N THR A 70 -5.72 7.42 -3.70
CA THR A 70 -6.20 8.29 -2.62
C THR A 70 -5.38 9.58 -2.53
N GLU A 71 -4.06 9.51 -2.70
CA GLU A 71 -3.19 10.69 -2.76
C GLU A 71 -3.53 11.57 -3.97
N TYR A 72 -3.76 10.95 -5.12
CA TYR A 72 -4.22 11.64 -6.33
C TYR A 72 -5.54 12.40 -6.09
N ASP A 73 -6.55 11.75 -5.48
CA ASP A 73 -7.84 12.38 -5.20
C ASP A 73 -7.70 13.60 -4.26
N ARG A 74 -6.80 13.51 -3.26
CA ARG A 74 -6.48 14.61 -2.34
C ARG A 74 -5.83 15.79 -3.05
N LEU A 75 -4.85 15.51 -3.91
CA LEU A 75 -4.19 16.53 -4.71
C LEU A 75 -5.21 17.23 -5.64
N LEU A 76 -6.07 16.45 -6.28
CA LEU A 76 -7.11 16.97 -7.15
C LEU A 76 -8.11 17.85 -6.38
N PHE A 77 -8.48 17.46 -5.16
CA PHE A 77 -9.30 18.29 -4.27
C PHE A 77 -8.66 19.66 -3.99
N VAL A 78 -7.37 19.68 -3.60
CA VAL A 78 -6.65 20.94 -3.34
C VAL A 78 -6.59 21.81 -4.61
N ILE A 79 -6.30 21.21 -5.77
CA ILE A 79 -6.26 21.92 -7.06
C ILE A 79 -7.61 22.53 -7.41
N ASN A 80 -8.71 21.79 -7.24
CA ASN A 80 -10.04 22.31 -7.55
C ASN A 80 -10.47 23.41 -6.57
N ALA A 81 -10.20 23.23 -5.27
CA ALA A 81 -10.52 24.24 -4.26
C ALA A 81 -9.79 25.57 -4.52
N ILE A 82 -8.50 25.53 -4.86
CA ILE A 82 -7.76 26.76 -5.16
C ILE A 82 -8.18 27.37 -6.50
N LYS A 83 -8.56 26.55 -7.49
CA LYS A 83 -9.12 27.04 -8.75
C LYS A 83 -10.43 27.81 -8.54
N GLU A 84 -11.34 27.28 -7.72
CA GLU A 84 -12.60 27.95 -7.38
C GLU A 84 -12.37 29.28 -6.67
N GLU A 85 -11.42 29.32 -5.72
CA GLU A 85 -11.03 30.56 -5.04
C GLU A 85 -10.47 31.60 -6.02
N ILE A 86 -9.65 31.20 -6.99
CA ILE A 86 -9.13 32.11 -8.03
C ILE A 86 -10.28 32.67 -8.87
N VAL A 87 -11.21 31.81 -9.32
CA VAL A 87 -12.37 32.25 -10.12
C VAL A 87 -13.22 33.24 -9.32
N SER A 88 -13.51 32.95 -8.05
CA SER A 88 -14.26 33.86 -7.17
C SER A 88 -13.57 35.22 -7.02
N ARG A 89 -12.24 35.25 -6.78
CA ARG A 89 -11.49 36.52 -6.66
C ARG A 89 -11.43 37.34 -7.95
N VAL A 90 -11.51 36.70 -9.11
CA VAL A 90 -11.52 37.40 -10.41
C VAL A 90 -12.90 37.96 -10.73
N GLN A 91 -13.97 37.28 -10.29
CA GLN A 91 -15.35 37.70 -10.50
C GLN A 91 -15.78 38.79 -9.51
N ASP A 92 -15.33 38.72 -8.25
CA ASP A 92 -15.65 39.70 -7.21
C ASP A 92 -14.51 40.72 -7.01
N ILE A 93 -14.61 41.86 -7.70
CA ILE A 93 -13.64 42.97 -7.61
C ILE A 93 -13.79 43.78 -6.31
N SER A 94 -14.94 43.66 -5.62
CA SER A 94 -15.39 44.57 -4.56
C SER A 94 -15.07 44.17 -3.12
N HIS A 95 -14.50 42.98 -2.87
CA HIS A 95 -14.25 42.49 -1.51
C HIS A 95 -12.78 42.60 -1.08
N ASP A 96 -12.59 43.06 0.17
CA ASP A 96 -11.34 42.94 0.91
C ASP A 96 -10.82 41.50 0.83
N LYS A 97 -9.66 41.30 0.21
CA LYS A 97 -9.18 39.99 -0.25
C LYS A 97 -8.72 39.06 0.88
N GLY A 98 -9.04 39.38 2.13
CA GLY A 98 -8.78 38.58 3.32
C GLY A 98 -7.35 38.03 3.35
N LYS A 99 -7.22 36.74 3.69
CA LYS A 99 -5.93 36.01 3.64
C LYS A 99 -5.35 35.92 2.23
N SER A 100 -4.02 35.95 2.15
CA SER A 100 -3.29 35.74 0.89
C SER A 100 -3.69 34.41 0.24
N MET A 101 -3.70 34.34 -1.10
CA MET A 101 -3.96 33.07 -1.79
C MET A 101 -2.94 31.99 -1.40
N THR A 102 -1.70 32.40 -1.18
CA THR A 102 -0.62 31.50 -0.74
C THR A 102 -0.95 30.89 0.62
N GLU A 103 -1.38 31.70 1.60
CA GLU A 103 -1.76 31.21 2.93
C GLU A 103 -2.96 30.25 2.89
N LYS A 104 -3.93 30.51 2.01
CA LYS A 104 -5.06 29.59 1.81
C LYS A 104 -4.61 28.27 1.19
N LEU A 105 -3.71 28.31 0.21
CA LEU A 105 -3.15 27.13 -0.43
C LEU A 105 -2.33 26.30 0.56
N ASP A 106 -1.43 26.93 1.31
CA ASP A 106 -0.59 26.26 2.30
C ASP A 106 -1.45 25.54 3.34
N LYS A 107 -2.50 26.22 3.84
CA LYS A 107 -3.45 25.61 4.77
C LYS A 107 -4.20 24.42 4.15
N LEU A 108 -4.66 24.53 2.89
CA LEU A 108 -5.32 23.42 2.19
C LEU A 108 -4.40 22.22 2.02
N ILE A 109 -3.11 22.46 1.74
CA ILE A 109 -2.08 21.43 1.63
C ILE A 109 -1.89 20.74 2.99
N GLU A 110 -1.70 21.50 4.06
CA GLU A 110 -1.50 20.97 5.42
C GLU A 110 -2.71 20.15 5.90
N ASP A 111 -3.93 20.64 5.66
CA ASP A 111 -5.16 19.99 6.12
C ASP A 111 -5.50 18.72 5.30
N THR A 112 -5.09 18.65 4.04
CA THR A 112 -5.56 17.62 3.10
C THR A 112 -4.51 16.57 2.73
N ILE A 113 -3.24 16.97 2.57
CA ILE A 113 -2.19 16.07 2.07
C ILE A 113 -1.54 15.36 3.25
N VAL A 114 -1.59 14.01 3.24
CA VAL A 114 -0.93 13.20 4.27
C VAL A 114 0.57 13.20 4.06
N GLN A 115 1.30 13.40 5.16
CA GLN A 115 2.74 13.21 5.22
C GLN A 115 3.08 11.96 6.05
N PRO A 116 4.03 11.12 5.60
CA PRO A 116 4.75 11.23 4.33
C PRO A 116 3.87 10.84 3.11
N PRO A 117 4.21 11.35 1.90
CA PRO A 117 3.49 10.99 0.67
C PRO A 117 3.66 9.49 0.34
N VAL A 118 2.63 8.90 -0.28
CA VAL A 118 2.68 7.49 -0.72
C VAL A 118 3.54 7.38 -1.99
N ALA A 119 3.47 8.38 -2.87
CA ALA A 119 4.35 8.51 -4.01
C ALA A 119 5.82 8.51 -3.58
N GLY A 120 6.64 7.69 -4.24
CA GLY A 120 8.06 7.51 -3.87
C GLY A 120 8.31 6.62 -2.65
N GLN A 121 7.33 6.44 -1.75
CA GLN A 121 7.46 5.65 -0.51
C GLN A 121 6.48 4.47 -0.44
N THR A 122 6.07 3.95 -1.60
CA THR A 122 5.02 2.91 -1.68
C THR A 122 5.34 1.62 -0.92
N SER A 123 6.61 1.29 -0.72
CA SER A 123 7.02 0.11 0.05
C SER A 123 6.78 0.30 1.55
N ASP A 124 7.17 1.47 2.08
CA ASP A 124 6.98 1.80 3.49
C ASP A 124 5.50 1.95 3.82
N PHE A 125 4.73 2.56 2.91
CA PHE A 125 3.28 2.60 3.00
C PHE A 125 2.69 1.18 3.13
N VAL A 126 3.06 0.25 2.24
CA VAL A 126 2.55 -1.13 2.32
C VAL A 126 2.94 -1.79 3.66
N ASN A 127 4.18 -1.62 4.11
CA ASN A 127 4.64 -2.18 5.38
C ASN A 127 3.84 -1.64 6.56
N GLN A 128 3.60 -0.33 6.62
CA GLN A 128 2.79 0.30 7.67
C GLN A 128 1.37 -0.27 7.71
N ILE A 129 0.72 -0.43 6.55
CA ILE A 129 -0.63 -1.00 6.46
C ILE A 129 -0.63 -2.47 6.92
N LEU A 130 0.38 -3.24 6.55
CA LEU A 130 0.53 -4.63 6.99
C LEU A 130 0.75 -4.73 8.50
N GLU A 131 1.59 -3.87 9.08
CA GLU A 131 1.83 -3.82 10.53
C GLU A 131 0.56 -3.45 11.29
N ASN A 132 -0.18 -2.44 10.83
CA ASN A 132 -1.45 -2.05 11.42
C ASN A 132 -2.47 -3.20 11.35
N THR A 133 -2.47 -3.94 10.23
CA THR A 133 -3.30 -5.13 10.08
C THR A 133 -2.92 -6.22 11.08
N GLY A 134 -1.62 -6.49 11.25
CA GLY A 134 -1.09 -7.46 12.22
C GLY A 134 -1.37 -7.06 13.68
N LYS A 135 -1.48 -5.76 13.97
CA LYS A 135 -1.91 -5.23 15.28
C LYS A 135 -3.42 -5.35 15.53
N GLY A 136 -4.19 -5.84 14.55
CA GLY A 136 -5.62 -6.13 14.68
C GLY A 136 -6.55 -5.17 13.93
N ASP A 137 -6.03 -4.15 13.24
CA ASP A 137 -6.87 -3.24 12.45
C ASP A 137 -7.34 -3.90 11.14
N PRO A 138 -8.64 -4.19 10.95
CA PRO A 138 -9.20 -4.73 9.70
C PRO A 138 -8.81 -4.02 8.41
N THR A 139 -8.55 -2.73 8.55
CA THR A 139 -8.42 -1.78 7.46
C THR A 139 -6.98 -1.32 7.29
N GLY A 140 -6.09 -1.69 8.22
CA GLY A 140 -4.71 -1.24 8.27
C GLY A 140 -4.54 0.29 8.36
N GLY A 141 -5.58 1.03 8.75
CA GLY A 141 -5.61 2.50 8.77
C GLY A 141 -6.12 3.16 7.49
N LEU A 142 -6.51 2.38 6.46
CA LEU A 142 -6.90 2.94 5.16
C LEU A 142 -8.21 3.73 5.18
N VAL A 143 -9.13 3.42 6.10
CA VAL A 143 -10.43 4.14 6.14
C VAL A 143 -10.25 5.61 6.51
N GLY A 144 -9.31 5.92 7.41
CA GLY A 144 -8.99 7.29 7.79
C GLY A 144 -8.29 8.11 6.69
N LEU A 145 -7.86 7.45 5.62
CA LEU A 145 -7.17 8.11 4.51
C LEU A 145 -8.13 8.58 3.39
N ARG A 146 -9.43 8.28 3.46
CA ARG A 146 -10.37 8.77 2.44
C ARG A 146 -10.56 10.29 2.52
N VAL A 147 -10.60 10.93 1.36
CA VAL A 147 -11.00 12.34 1.23
C VAL A 147 -12.48 12.46 1.60
N PRO A 148 -12.90 13.49 2.36
CA PRO A 148 -14.31 13.84 2.42
C PRO A 148 -14.78 14.08 1.00
N THR A 149 -15.71 13.27 0.50
CA THR A 149 -16.37 13.57 -0.76
C THR A 149 -17.14 14.86 -0.54
N SER A 150 -16.61 16.00 -0.98
CA SER A 150 -17.44 17.17 -1.20
C SER A 150 -18.57 16.72 -2.11
N LYS A 151 -19.80 16.84 -1.59
CA LYS A 151 -21.01 16.61 -2.38
C LYS A 151 -20.89 17.49 -3.62
N VAL A 152 -20.76 16.85 -4.78
CA VAL A 152 -21.10 17.47 -6.06
C VAL A 152 -22.61 17.61 -6.10
#